data_AF-A0A0A0MYK7-F1
#
_entry.id   AF-A0A0A0MYK7-F1
#
_cell.length_a   1.000
_cell.length_b   1.000
_cell.length_c   1.000
_cell.angle_alpha   90.00
_cell.angle_beta   90.00
_cell.angle_gamma   90.00
#
_symmetry.space_group_name_H-M   'P 1'
#
loop_
_entity.id
_entity.type
_entity.pdbx_description
1 polymer ?
#
loop_
_entity_poly.entity_id
_entity_poly.type
_entity_poly.pdbx_seq_one_letter_code
_entity_poly.pdbx_strand_id
1 'polypeptide(L)' 'RLPSFRSVGDALKDRFDGASRVMVSNTDLEAPTQRNDAAPHRVPRRDRYRFQLRPHNPDHKSPGSKDLVYLEPSPGFC' A
#
# COMPACT_ATOMS: atom_id res chain seq x y z
N ARG A 1 12.58 -24.46 4.57
CA ARG A 1 12.82 -23.94 5.94
C ARG A 1 12.72 -22.43 5.87
N LEU A 2 11.96 -21.77 6.75
CA LEU A 2 11.81 -20.31 6.73
C LEU A 2 13.07 -19.63 7.30
N PRO A 3 13.39 -18.39 6.88
CA PRO A 3 14.47 -17.61 7.46
C PRO A 3 14.20 -17.28 8.94
N SER A 4 15.25 -16.87 9.65
CA SER A 4 15.09 -16.36 11.01
C SER A 4 14.26 -15.07 11.01
N PHE A 5 13.54 -14.82 12.11
CA PHE A 5 12.77 -13.57 12.24
C PHE A 5 13.66 -12.33 12.21
N ARG A 6 14.89 -12.41 12.72
CA ARG A 6 15.87 -11.32 12.61
C ARG A 6 16.17 -10.95 11.16
N SER A 7 16.46 -11.94 10.31
CA SER A 7 16.71 -11.71 8.89
C SER A 7 15.50 -11.10 8.17
N VAL A 8 14.28 -11.45 8.58
CA VAL A 8 13.05 -10.82 8.07
C VAL A 8 12.95 -9.37 8.54
N GLY A 9 13.28 -9.11 9.81
CA GLY A 9 13.31 -7.77 10.41
C GLY A 9 14.30 -6.84 9.70
N ASP A 10 15.52 -7.32 9.45
CA ASP A 10 16.55 -6.55 8.74
C ASP A 10 16.06 -6.17 7.33
N ALA A 11 15.48 -7.14 6.60
CA ALA A 11 14.93 -6.88 5.27
C ALA A 11 13.73 -5.90 5.27
N LEU A 12 12.96 -5.84 6.35
CA LEU A 12 11.87 -4.86 6.50
C LEU A 12 12.37 -3.49 6.93
N LYS A 13 13.44 -3.43 7.74
CA LYS A 13 14.09 -2.19 8.13
C LYS A 13 14.66 -1.46 6.92
N ASP A 14 15.33 -2.18 6.02
CA ASP A 14 15.83 -1.59 4.76
C ASP A 14 14.69 -1.00 3.91
N ARG A 15 13.54 -1.69 3.86
CA ARG A 15 12.35 -1.21 3.14
C ARG A 15 11.68 -0.02 3.83
N PHE A 16 11.80 0.08 5.15
CA PHE A 16 11.30 1.21 5.92
C PHE A 16 12.13 2.46 5.63
N ASP A 17 13.46 2.35 5.63
CA ASP A 17 14.36 3.46 5.31
C ASP A 17 14.21 3.94 3.86
N GLY A 18 13.87 3.03 2.94
CA GLY A 18 13.58 3.32 1.54
C GLY A 18 12.11 3.58 1.21
N ALA A 19 11.21 3.71 2.20
CA ALA A 19 9.79 3.82 1.95
C ALA A 19 9.44 5.11 1.18
N SER A 20 8.61 5.00 0.14
CA SER A 20 8.22 6.14 -0.69
C SER A 20 6.88 6.73 -0.29
N ARG A 21 6.76 8.07 -0.27
CA ARG A 21 5.48 8.75 -0.13
C ARG A 21 4.66 8.59 -1.41
N VAL A 22 3.42 8.16 -1.27
CA VAL A 22 2.48 7.98 -2.38
C VAL A 22 1.21 8.80 -2.17
N MET A 23 0.47 8.99 -3.25
CA MET A 23 -0.89 9.54 -3.25
C MET A 23 -1.86 8.49 -3.78
N VAL A 24 -3.07 8.46 -3.23
CA VAL A 24 -4.15 7.59 -3.70
C VAL A 24 -4.82 8.26 -4.90
N SER A 25 -4.82 7.60 -6.07
CA SER A 25 -5.67 8.04 -7.17
C SER A 25 -7.08 7.48 -6.96
N ASN A 26 -8.08 8.35 -6.82
CA ASN A 26 -9.49 7.98 -6.64
C ASN A 26 -10.15 7.36 -7.89
N THR A 27 -9.38 7.00 -8.92
CA THR A 27 -9.90 6.65 -10.25
C THR A 27 -10.46 5.23 -10.35
N ASP A 28 -10.14 4.33 -9.42
CA ASP A 28 -10.52 2.90 -9.50
C ASP A 28 -11.51 2.44 -8.42
N LEU A 29 -11.97 3.35 -7.56
CA LEU A 29 -13.19 3.07 -6.81
C LEU A 29 -14.35 3.28 -7.77
N GLU A 30 -14.64 2.27 -8.61
CA GLU A 30 -15.97 2.15 -9.18
C GLU A 30 -16.94 2.38 -8.02
N ALA A 31 -17.65 3.51 -8.07
CA ALA A 31 -18.68 3.83 -7.11
C ALA A 31 -19.54 2.57 -6.99
N PRO A 32 -19.77 2.03 -5.77
CA PRO A 32 -20.53 0.81 -5.64
C PRO A 32 -21.86 1.06 -6.34
N THR A 33 -22.07 0.43 -7.51
CA THR A 33 -23.37 0.42 -8.14
C THR A 33 -24.27 -0.15 -7.06
N GLN A 34 -25.19 0.67 -6.54
CA GLN A 34 -26.16 0.26 -5.54
C GLN A 34 -27.04 -0.82 -6.16
N ARG A 35 -26.55 -2.06 -6.16
CA ARG A 35 -27.37 -3.25 -6.38
C ARG A 35 -27.92 -3.59 -5.01
N ASN A 36 -29.25 -3.53 -4.90
CA ASN A 36 -30.03 -3.88 -3.70
C ASN A 36 -29.96 -5.39 -3.38
N ASP A 37 -28.78 -6.00 -3.46
CA ASP A 37 -28.56 -7.40 -3.13
C ASP A 37 -27.90 -7.52 -1.76
N ALA A 38 -28.56 -8.23 -0.85
CA ALA A 38 -28.13 -8.49 0.53
C ALA A 38 -26.90 -9.43 0.64
N ALA A 39 -26.13 -9.61 -0.44
CA ALA A 39 -24.91 -10.42 -0.42
C ALA A 39 -23.75 -9.61 0.16
N PRO A 40 -22.97 -10.14 1.12
CA PRO A 40 -21.80 -9.44 1.64
C PRO A 40 -20.79 -9.26 0.51
N HIS A 41 -20.57 -8.01 0.11
CA HIS A 41 -19.52 -7.58 -0.82
C HIS A 41 -18.13 -7.90 -0.23
N ARG A 42 -17.74 -9.17 -0.23
CA ARG A 42 -16.37 -9.57 0.10
C ARG A 42 -15.52 -9.38 -1.15
N VAL A 43 -15.07 -8.14 -1.35
CA VAL A 43 -14.05 -7.83 -2.36
C VAL A 43 -12.88 -8.80 -2.14
N PRO A 44 -12.51 -9.62 -3.13
CA PRO A 44 -11.37 -10.52 -3.02
C PRO A 44 -10.16 -9.72 -2.53
N ARG A 45 -9.37 -10.28 -1.60
CA ARG A 45 -8.22 -9.56 -1.00
C ARG A 45 -7.26 -8.98 -2.03
N ARG A 46 -7.18 -9.59 -3.22
CA ARG A 46 -6.36 -9.15 -4.35
C ARG A 46 -6.82 -7.81 -4.92
N ASP A 47 -8.12 -7.56 -4.96
CA ASP A 47 -8.68 -6.34 -5.55
C ASP A 47 -8.71 -5.17 -4.56
N ARG A 48 -8.64 -5.46 -3.25
CA ARG A 48 -8.59 -4.43 -2.20
C ARG A 48 -7.37 -3.51 -2.31
N TYR A 49 -6.27 -3.98 -2.88
CA TYR A 49 -5.01 -3.24 -3.03
C TYR A 49 -4.70 -2.91 -4.49
N ARG A 50 -5.70 -2.97 -5.37
CA ARG A 50 -5.52 -2.75 -6.81
C ARG A 50 -5.63 -1.26 -7.22
N PHE A 51 -5.92 -0.36 -6.29
CA PHE A 51 -5.88 1.07 -6.55
C PHE A 51 -4.45 1.49 -6.92
N GLN A 52 -4.32 2.32 -7.96
CA GLN A 52 -3.00 2.79 -8.39
C GLN A 52 -2.42 3.75 -7.35
N LEU A 53 -1.32 3.33 -6.72
CA LEU A 53 -0.49 4.21 -5.91
C LEU A 53 0.49 4.94 -6.82
N ARG A 54 0.43 6.27 -6.80
CA ARG A 54 1.36 7.13 -7.56
C ARG A 54 2.37 7.74 -6.60
N PRO A 55 3.67 7.79 -6.95
CA PRO A 55 4.65 8.54 -6.18
C PRO A 55 4.19 9.99 -5.96
N HIS A 56 4.35 10.51 -4.74
CA HIS A 56 4.08 11.91 -4.44
C HIS A 56 5.07 12.84 -5.17
N ASN A 57 6.32 12.38 -5.35
CA ASN A 57 7.32 13.05 -6.18
C ASN A 57 7.39 12.35 -7.56
N PRO A 58 7.12 13.03 -8.69
CA PRO A 58 7.15 12.41 -10.03
C PRO A 58 8.53 11.88 -10.45
N ASP A 59 9.63 12.40 -9.87
CA ASP A 59 10.98 11.93 -10.18
C ASP A 59 11.33 10.60 -9.48
N HIS A 60 10.49 10.15 -8.54
CA HIS A 60 10.69 8.89 -7.84
C HIS A 60 10.13 7.72 -8.64
N LYS A 61 10.83 6.59 -8.56
CA LYS A 61 10.35 5.33 -9.13
C LYS A 61 9.05 4.89 -8.44
N SER A 62 8.14 4.29 -9.21
CA SER A 62 6.95 3.64 -8.66
C SER A 62 7.35 2.50 -7.71
N PRO A 63 6.68 2.34 -6.55
CA PRO A 63 6.97 1.27 -5.61
C PRO A 63 6.60 -0.10 -6.20
N GLY A 64 7.43 -1.10 -5.91
CA GLY A 64 7.16 -2.50 -6.23
C GLY A 64 6.23 -3.18 -5.23
N SER A 65 5.81 -4.41 -5.54
CA SER A 65 4.84 -5.17 -4.73
C SER A 65 5.32 -5.56 -3.33
N LYS A 66 6.61 -5.42 -3.03
CA LYS A 66 7.21 -5.72 -1.73
C LYS A 66 7.64 -4.46 -0.98
N ASP A 67 7.55 -3.29 -1.59
CA ASP A 67 8.08 -2.06 -1.01
C ASP A 67 7.08 -1.48 -0.02
N LEU A 68 7.61 -0.81 1.01
CA LEU A 68 6.77 -0.09 1.96
C LEU A 68 6.48 1.31 1.43
N VAL A 69 5.27 1.79 1.67
CA VAL A 69 4.79 3.09 1.22
C VAL A 69 4.05 3.78 2.35
N TYR A 70 4.01 5.11 2.31
CA TYR A 70 3.26 5.92 3.28
C TYR A 70 2.53 7.07 2.59
N LEU A 71 1.46 7.56 3.24
CA LEU A 71 0.65 8.68 2.74
C LEU A 71 1.01 9.99 3.44
N GLU A 72 1.19 9.91 4.77
CA GLU A 72 1.35 11.06 5.65
C GLU A 72 2.71 11.02 6.38
N PRO A 73 3.35 12.19 6.61
CA PRO A 73 4.58 12.26 7.39
C PRO A 73 4.41 11.73 8.82
N SER A 74 5.51 11.23 9.40
CA SER A 74 5.53 10.84 10.81
C SER A 74 5.33 12.06 11.74
N PRO A 75 4.65 11.90 12.88
CA PRO A 75 4.54 12.96 13.87
C PRO A 75 5.89 13.26 14.53
N GLY A 76 5.97 14.35 15.29
CA GLY A 76 7.11 14.62 16.15
C GLY A 76 7.15 13.61 17.32
N PHE A 77 8.33 13.04 17.57
CA PHE A 77 8.56 12.06 18.64
C PHE A 77 9.54 12.57 19.72
N CYS A 78 9.86 13.86 19.68
CA CYS A 78 10.74 14.52 20.64
C CYS A 78 10.00 14.87 21.92
#